data_AF-A0ABC8AYB4-F1
#
_entry.id   AF-A0ABC8AYB4-F1
#
_cell.length_a   1.000
_cell.length_b   1.000
_cell.length_c   1.000
_cell.angle_alpha   90.00
_cell.angle_beta   90.00
_cell.angle_gamma   90.00
#
_symmetry.space_group_name_H-M   'P 1'
#
loop_
_entity.id
_entity.type
_entity.pdbx_description
1 polymer ?
#
loop_
_entity_poly.entity_id
_entity_poly.type
_entity_poly.pdbx_seq_one_letter_code
_entity_poly.pdbx_strand_id
1 'polypeptide(L)'
;MTGLRRGDDGIWTVTGRDRNTKRRFTLRARFVFVGAGGYALKLLQKARIHEVRGYGVFPVGAQFLRTDNPEVVARHQAKVYSQAPVGAPPMSVPHLDKRLVEGESSLLFGPYATFSTRLLKHGRLTDLFTTLRLTNIVALLAAGLTNLPLVAYLIGQLLSSRRRKFAQLQHFFPEADPADWYLVQAGQRAQLVKPDLNRLGVLTMGTELVTGAEGTIAGLLGASPGASTAPAIMTDLLNRCFPQHRSTWEATLRQLMPDVPVSIGK
;
A
#
# COMPACT_ATOMS: atom_id res chain seq x y z
N MET A 1 -5.47 -14.95 9.73
CA MET A 1 -5.66 -14.37 11.08
C MET A 1 -7.11 -13.90 11.21
N THR A 2 -7.76 -14.16 12.35
CA THR A 2 -9.20 -13.87 12.60
C THR A 2 -9.48 -12.90 13.74
N GLY A 3 -8.57 -12.77 14.73
CA GLY A 3 -8.74 -11.84 15.85
C GLY A 3 -7.42 -11.50 16.53
N LEU A 4 -7.30 -10.24 16.98
CA LEU A 4 -6.20 -9.70 17.77
C LEU A 4 -6.85 -8.91 18.91
N ARG A 5 -6.54 -9.30 20.13
CA ARG A 5 -7.04 -8.64 21.35
C ARG A 5 -5.93 -8.62 22.39
N ARG A 6 -5.94 -7.60 23.23
CA ARG A 6 -5.09 -7.57 24.41
C ARG A 6 -5.87 -8.09 25.61
N GLY A 7 -5.27 -8.99 26.38
CA GLY A 7 -5.82 -9.43 27.66
C GLY A 7 -5.56 -8.41 28.77
N ASP A 8 -6.26 -8.57 29.89
CA ASP A 8 -6.08 -7.74 31.08
C ASP A 8 -4.69 -7.94 31.72
N ASP A 9 -4.05 -9.07 31.42
CA ASP A 9 -2.65 -9.37 31.75
C ASP A 9 -1.62 -8.65 30.85
N GLY A 10 -2.09 -7.79 29.94
CA GLY A 10 -1.26 -7.01 29.03
C GLY A 10 -0.71 -7.81 27.84
N ILE A 11 -1.01 -9.11 27.73
CA ILE A 11 -0.50 -10.00 26.68
C ILE A 11 -1.48 -10.05 25.50
N TRP A 12 -0.94 -9.98 24.27
CA TRP A 12 -1.74 -10.11 23.06
C TRP A 12 -2.13 -11.56 22.81
N THR A 13 -3.42 -11.77 22.53
CA THR A 13 -3.94 -13.02 22.01
C THR A 13 -4.20 -12.87 20.51
N VAL A 14 -3.46 -13.63 19.71
CA VAL A 14 -3.62 -13.70 18.25
C VAL A 14 -4.33 -15.00 17.90
N THR A 15 -5.49 -14.89 17.25
CA THR A 15 -6.25 -16.06 16.78
C THR A 15 -6.24 -16.13 15.26
N GLY A 16 -6.16 -17.34 14.73
CA GLY A 16 -6.14 -17.57 13.30
C GLY A 16 -6.63 -18.94 12.91
N ARG A 17 -6.58 -19.18 11.60
CA ARG A 17 -6.88 -20.46 10.98
C ARG A 17 -5.79 -20.76 9.97
N ASP A 18 -5.22 -21.95 10.07
CA ASP A 18 -4.32 -22.48 9.06
C ASP A 18 -5.08 -22.68 7.74
N ARG A 19 -4.52 -22.23 6.62
CA ARG A 19 -5.22 -22.29 5.32
C ARG A 19 -5.22 -23.70 4.72
N ASN A 20 -4.24 -24.53 5.06
CA ASN A 20 -4.07 -25.89 4.55
C ASN A 20 -4.88 -26.85 5.40
N THR A 21 -4.62 -26.90 6.70
CA THR A 21 -5.26 -27.86 7.63
C THR A 21 -6.64 -27.42 8.11
N LYS A 22 -7.02 -26.15 7.88
CA LYS A 22 -8.25 -25.51 8.38
C LYS A 22 -8.37 -25.45 9.90
N ARG A 23 -7.35 -25.89 10.65
CA ARG A 23 -7.32 -25.87 12.12
C ARG A 23 -7.22 -24.45 12.64
N ARG A 24 -7.90 -24.17 13.75
CA ARG A 24 -7.76 -22.90 14.47
C ARG A 24 -6.50 -22.94 15.32
N PHE A 25 -5.84 -21.80 15.45
CA PHE A 25 -4.71 -21.64 16.36
C PHE A 25 -4.86 -20.37 17.19
N THR A 26 -4.21 -20.38 18.35
CA THR A 26 -4.09 -19.24 19.24
C THR A 26 -2.63 -19.09 19.64
N LEU A 27 -2.11 -17.87 19.52
CA LEU A 27 -0.77 -17.51 19.94
C LEU A 27 -0.86 -16.40 20.98
N ARG A 28 0.07 -16.42 21.94
CA ARG A 28 0.24 -15.37 22.94
C ARG A 28 1.56 -14.64 22.66
N ALA A 29 1.54 -13.32 22.68
CA ALA A 29 2.72 -12.51 22.40
C ALA A 29 2.76 -11.25 23.27
N ARG A 30 3.95 -10.87 23.73
CA ARG A 30 4.15 -9.61 24.46
C ARG A 30 4.17 -8.40 23.52
N PHE A 31 4.61 -8.62 22.28
CA PHE A 31 4.63 -7.61 21.22
C PHE A 31 4.00 -8.17 19.92
N VAL A 32 3.28 -7.33 19.17
CA VAL A 32 2.72 -7.69 17.86
C VAL A 32 3.08 -6.64 16.81
N PHE A 33 3.73 -7.07 15.72
CA PHE A 33 3.90 -6.25 14.53
C PHE A 33 2.87 -6.62 13.46
N VAL A 34 2.10 -5.64 13.00
CA VAL A 34 1.01 -5.80 12.02
C VAL A 34 1.52 -5.44 10.61
N GLY A 35 2.19 -6.40 9.97
CA GLY A 35 2.64 -6.32 8.57
C GLY A 35 1.66 -6.93 7.56
N ALA A 36 0.35 -6.66 7.70
CA ALA A 36 -0.70 -7.37 6.95
C ALA A 36 -1.14 -6.70 5.63
N GLY A 37 -0.29 -5.85 5.03
CA GLY A 37 -0.60 -5.10 3.81
C GLY A 37 -1.92 -4.31 3.93
N GLY A 38 -2.76 -4.36 2.90
CA GLY A 38 -4.07 -3.68 2.93
C GLY A 38 -5.01 -4.12 4.05
N TYR A 39 -4.73 -5.24 4.73
CA TYR A 39 -5.53 -5.72 5.86
C TYR A 39 -5.05 -5.21 7.22
N ALA A 40 -3.92 -4.49 7.28
CA ALA A 40 -3.33 -4.00 8.51
C ALA A 40 -4.29 -3.09 9.31
N LEU A 41 -4.99 -2.16 8.65
CA LEU A 41 -5.96 -1.28 9.32
C LEU A 41 -7.04 -2.09 10.05
N LYS A 42 -7.57 -3.12 9.40
CA LYS A 42 -8.61 -3.97 10.01
C LYS A 42 -8.10 -4.68 11.27
N LEU A 43 -6.85 -5.13 11.26
CA LEU A 43 -6.25 -5.79 12.42
C LEU A 43 -6.01 -4.82 13.57
N LEU A 44 -5.53 -3.60 13.29
CA LEU A 44 -5.37 -2.56 14.30
C LEU A 44 -6.72 -2.07 14.86
N GLN A 45 -7.75 -1.95 14.01
CA GLN A 45 -9.12 -1.68 14.46
C GLN A 45 -9.66 -2.82 15.35
N LYS A 46 -9.35 -4.09 15.04
CA LYS A 46 -9.70 -5.23 15.89
C LYS A 46 -8.98 -5.20 17.24
N ALA A 47 -7.73 -4.74 17.26
CA ALA A 47 -6.94 -4.53 18.46
C ALA A 47 -7.48 -3.39 19.34
N ARG A 48 -8.37 -2.54 18.80
CA ARG A 48 -9.00 -1.39 19.49
C ARG A 48 -7.99 -0.36 20.01
N ILE A 49 -6.86 -0.19 19.33
CA ILE A 49 -5.90 0.86 19.67
C ILE A 49 -6.46 2.24 19.27
N HIS A 50 -6.20 3.25 20.08
CA HIS A 50 -6.77 4.59 19.89
C HIS A 50 -6.17 5.32 18.69
N GLU A 51 -4.93 4.98 18.31
CA GLU A 51 -4.12 5.65 17.31
C GLU A 51 -4.65 5.45 15.88
N VAL A 52 -5.47 4.41 15.65
CA VAL A 52 -6.15 4.20 14.35
C VAL A 52 -7.62 4.65 14.37
N ARG A 53 -8.08 5.33 15.43
CA ARG A 53 -9.45 5.85 15.48
C ARG A 53 -9.64 6.88 14.38
N GLY A 54 -10.67 6.68 13.58
CA GLY A 54 -10.97 7.54 12.43
C GLY A 54 -10.13 7.25 11.18
N TYR A 55 -9.19 6.30 11.22
CA TYR A 55 -8.44 5.93 10.03
C TYR A 55 -9.31 5.10 9.10
N GLY A 56 -9.20 5.39 7.80
CA GLY A 56 -9.87 4.70 6.71
C GLY A 56 -8.87 4.29 5.63
N VAL A 57 -9.34 3.54 4.64
CA VAL A 57 -8.54 3.23 3.45
C VAL A 57 -9.35 3.49 2.19
N PHE A 58 -8.68 4.05 1.18
CA PHE A 58 -9.20 4.22 -0.17
C PHE A 58 -8.46 3.25 -1.10
N PRO A 59 -9.15 2.25 -1.68
CA PRO A 59 -8.47 1.25 -2.48
C PRO A 59 -8.23 1.76 -3.90
N VAL A 60 -6.98 1.72 -4.34
CA VAL A 60 -6.56 2.12 -5.68
C VAL A 60 -5.79 0.96 -6.31
N GLY A 61 -6.30 0.46 -7.43
CA GLY A 61 -5.66 -0.60 -8.21
C GLY A 61 -4.97 -0.02 -9.44
N ALA A 62 -4.17 -0.87 -10.09
CA ALA A 62 -3.57 -0.55 -11.36
C ALA A 62 -3.69 -1.71 -12.34
N GLN A 63 -3.78 -1.38 -13.63
CA GLN A 63 -3.64 -2.30 -14.75
C GLN A 63 -2.52 -1.80 -15.66
N PHE A 64 -1.88 -2.72 -16.38
CA PHE A 64 -0.91 -2.40 -17.41
C PHE A 64 -1.26 -3.18 -18.67
N LEU A 65 -0.98 -2.59 -19.84
CA LEU A 65 -0.81 -3.36 -21.06
C LEU A 65 0.58 -3.99 -21.01
N ARG A 66 0.67 -5.30 -21.26
CA ARG A 66 1.92 -6.05 -21.32
C ARG A 66 2.08 -6.65 -22.70
N THR A 67 3.31 -6.63 -23.21
CA THR A 67 3.75 -7.47 -24.33
C THR A 67 5.00 -8.24 -23.92
N ASP A 68 5.07 -9.48 -24.40
CA ASP A 68 6.23 -10.36 -24.28
C ASP A 68 6.84 -10.65 -25.66
N ASN A 69 6.39 -9.96 -26.72
CA ASN A 69 6.96 -10.12 -28.05
C ASN A 69 8.45 -9.71 -28.02
N PRO A 70 9.40 -10.64 -28.23
CA PRO A 70 10.82 -10.37 -28.06
C PRO A 70 11.33 -9.30 -29.03
N GLU A 71 10.75 -9.20 -30.23
CA GLU A 71 11.13 -8.19 -31.22
C GLU A 71 10.75 -6.78 -30.76
N VAL A 72 9.59 -6.63 -30.13
CA VAL A 72 9.12 -5.36 -29.56
C VAL A 72 9.94 -5.03 -28.30
N VAL A 73 10.14 -6.00 -27.42
CA VAL A 73 10.88 -5.83 -26.16
C VAL A 73 12.36 -5.47 -26.39
N ALA A 74 13.00 -6.01 -27.42
CA ALA A 74 14.39 -5.73 -27.76
C ALA A 74 14.62 -4.26 -28.16
N ARG A 75 13.62 -3.63 -28.79
CA ARG A 75 13.68 -2.22 -29.25
C ARG A 75 13.65 -1.19 -28.12
N HIS A 76 13.23 -1.59 -26.92
CA HIS A 76 13.11 -0.69 -25.77
C HIS A 76 14.11 -1.07 -24.67
N GLN A 77 15.05 -0.17 -24.35
CA GLN A 77 16.05 -0.38 -23.30
C GLN A 77 15.94 0.62 -22.14
N ALA A 78 14.99 1.56 -22.21
CA ALA A 78 14.80 2.61 -21.23
C ALA A 78 13.35 2.68 -20.75
N LYS A 79 13.18 3.21 -19.54
CA LYS A 79 11.88 3.57 -19.00
C LYS A 79 11.50 4.97 -19.45
N VAL A 80 10.36 5.11 -20.11
CA VAL A 80 9.90 6.37 -20.72
C VAL A 80 8.62 6.85 -20.05
N TYR A 81 8.62 8.08 -19.55
CA TYR A 81 7.47 8.72 -18.92
C TYR A 81 6.77 9.68 -19.89
N SER A 82 5.43 9.76 -19.87
CA SER A 82 4.73 10.87 -20.53
C SER A 82 4.76 12.13 -19.69
N GLN A 83 4.45 13.25 -20.34
CA GLN A 83 3.95 14.43 -19.68
C GLN A 83 2.62 14.11 -18.96
N ALA A 84 2.50 14.56 -17.71
CA ALA A 84 1.27 14.40 -16.95
C ALA A 84 0.11 15.18 -17.62
N PRO A 85 -1.06 14.56 -17.86
CA PRO A 85 -2.25 15.31 -18.23
C PRO A 85 -2.58 16.35 -17.15
N VAL A 86 -3.14 17.49 -17.55
CA VAL A 86 -3.55 18.54 -16.60
C VAL A 86 -4.52 17.95 -15.56
N GLY A 87 -4.16 18.07 -14.27
CA GLY A 87 -4.94 17.53 -13.15
C GLY A 87 -4.66 16.07 -12.78
N ALA A 88 -3.81 15.35 -13.50
CA ALA A 88 -3.40 14.00 -13.12
C ALA A 88 -2.41 14.05 -11.93
N PRO A 89 -2.60 13.22 -10.89
CA PRO A 89 -1.60 13.06 -9.84
C PRO A 89 -0.25 12.66 -10.44
N PRO A 90 0.88 13.25 -10.00
CA PRO A 90 2.20 12.99 -10.61
C PRO A 90 2.60 11.50 -10.58
N MET A 91 2.01 10.70 -9.69
CA MET A 91 2.27 9.25 -9.58
C MET A 91 1.40 8.37 -10.50
N SER A 92 0.45 8.93 -11.25
CA SER A 92 -0.54 8.19 -12.05
C SER A 92 -0.30 8.26 -13.56
N VAL A 93 0.79 8.87 -13.97
CA VAL A 93 1.10 9.10 -15.38
C VAL A 93 1.53 7.80 -16.06
N PRO A 94 0.90 7.43 -17.20
CA PRO A 94 1.32 6.28 -17.97
C PRO A 94 2.78 6.40 -18.42
N HIS A 95 3.49 5.28 -18.33
CA HIS A 95 4.88 5.14 -18.72
C HIS A 95 5.08 3.78 -19.36
N LEU A 96 6.06 3.71 -20.25
CA LEU A 96 6.52 2.49 -20.89
C LEU A 96 7.77 2.00 -20.16
N ASP A 97 7.71 0.77 -19.65
CA ASP A 97 8.72 0.21 -18.75
C ASP A 97 9.10 -1.20 -19.20
N LYS A 98 10.40 -1.43 -19.44
CA LYS A 98 10.92 -2.79 -19.64
C LYS A 98 11.18 -3.42 -18.29
N ARG A 99 10.68 -4.64 -18.08
CA ARG A 99 10.91 -5.42 -16.87
C ARG A 99 11.54 -6.75 -17.18
N LEU A 100 12.49 -7.13 -16.34
CA LEU A 100 13.07 -8.47 -16.30
C LEU A 100 12.52 -9.16 -15.05
N VAL A 101 11.75 -10.24 -15.23
CA VAL A 101 11.21 -11.05 -14.14
C VAL A 101 11.57 -12.50 -14.42
N GLU A 102 12.30 -13.12 -13.49
CA GLU A 102 12.70 -14.54 -13.60
C GLU A 102 13.44 -14.88 -14.93
N GLY A 103 14.17 -13.91 -15.49
CA GLY A 103 14.90 -14.06 -16.75
C GLY A 103 14.10 -13.72 -18.00
N GLU A 104 12.77 -13.56 -17.89
CA GLU A 104 11.91 -13.14 -18.99
C GLU A 104 11.79 -11.62 -19.06
N SER A 105 11.93 -11.07 -20.27
CA SER A 105 11.78 -9.63 -20.51
C SER A 105 10.39 -9.31 -21.05
N SER A 106 9.74 -8.30 -20.48
CA SER A 106 8.43 -7.81 -20.92
C SER A 106 8.42 -6.29 -20.97
N LEU A 107 7.57 -5.74 -21.83
CA LEU A 107 7.24 -4.32 -21.79
C LEU A 107 5.88 -4.11 -21.16
N LEU A 108 5.79 -3.13 -20.26
CA LEU A 108 4.56 -2.73 -19.59
C LEU A 108 4.26 -1.26 -19.89
N PHE A 109 3.02 -0.98 -20.26
CA PHE A 109 2.52 0.37 -20.43
C PHE A 109 1.33 0.64 -19.49
N GLY A 110 1.43 1.71 -18.71
CA GLY A 110 0.45 2.08 -17.69
C GLY A 110 1.12 2.90 -16.57
N PRO A 111 0.48 3.07 -15.39
CA PRO A 111 -0.70 2.37 -14.93
C PRO A 111 -2.01 2.99 -15.46
N TYR A 112 -2.99 2.13 -15.76
CA TYR A 112 -4.40 2.52 -15.82
C TYR A 112 -5.03 2.27 -14.46
N ALA A 113 -5.67 3.27 -13.89
CA ALA A 113 -6.32 3.10 -12.59
C ALA A 113 -7.45 2.06 -12.65
N THR A 114 -7.53 1.24 -11.62
CA THR A 114 -8.59 0.27 -11.39
C THR A 114 -9.10 0.35 -9.95
N PHE A 115 -10.23 -0.29 -9.68
CA PHE A 115 -10.84 -0.32 -8.36
C PHE A 115 -11.18 -1.76 -7.97
N SER A 116 -10.87 -2.12 -6.73
CA SER A 116 -11.29 -3.38 -6.13
C SER A 116 -11.55 -3.18 -4.65
N THR A 117 -12.59 -3.84 -4.13
CA THR A 117 -12.88 -3.87 -2.70
C THR A 117 -12.07 -4.94 -1.95
N ARG A 118 -11.25 -5.73 -2.66
CA ARG A 118 -10.31 -6.69 -2.06
C ARG A 118 -9.07 -5.95 -1.56
N LEU A 119 -8.72 -6.14 -0.28
CA LEU A 119 -7.54 -5.51 0.32
C LEU A 119 -6.29 -6.38 0.26
N LEU A 120 -6.43 -7.64 -0.20
CA LEU A 120 -5.35 -8.62 -0.37
C LEU A 120 -5.47 -9.29 -1.74
N LYS A 121 -4.35 -9.79 -2.30
CA LYS A 121 -4.30 -10.50 -3.60
C LYS A 121 -5.33 -11.63 -3.70
N HIS A 122 -5.49 -12.39 -2.61
CA HIS A 122 -6.50 -13.46 -2.47
C HIS A 122 -7.57 -13.10 -1.42
N GLY A 123 -7.94 -11.82 -1.34
CA GLY A 123 -8.93 -11.28 -0.42
C GLY A 123 -10.38 -11.47 -0.85
N ARG A 124 -11.32 -10.99 -0.02
CA ARG A 124 -12.76 -11.03 -0.27
C ARG A 124 -13.25 -9.67 -0.77
N LEU A 125 -14.32 -9.68 -1.57
CA LEU A 125 -14.99 -8.44 -2.01
C LEU A 125 -15.59 -7.64 -0.85
N THR A 126 -15.74 -8.26 0.31
CA THR A 126 -16.22 -7.61 1.53
C THR A 126 -15.11 -6.88 2.31
N ASP A 127 -13.83 -7.03 1.93
CA ASP A 127 -12.70 -6.60 2.78
C ASP A 127 -12.73 -5.11 3.08
N LEU A 128 -12.92 -4.26 2.06
CA LEU A 128 -13.04 -2.81 2.24
C LEU A 128 -14.14 -2.42 3.23
N PHE A 129 -15.33 -3.02 3.10
CA PHE A 129 -16.45 -2.68 3.97
C PHE A 129 -16.17 -3.05 5.44
N THR A 130 -15.32 -4.06 5.67
CA THR A 130 -14.93 -4.43 7.03
C THR A 130 -14.03 -3.41 7.73
N THR A 131 -13.49 -2.42 7.01
CA THR A 131 -12.73 -1.30 7.60
C THR A 131 -13.58 -0.05 7.87
N LEU A 132 -14.82 -0.01 7.39
CA LEU A 132 -15.73 1.12 7.61
C LEU A 132 -16.24 1.13 9.06
N ARG A 133 -16.19 2.30 9.69
CA ARG A 133 -16.67 2.55 11.06
C ARG A 133 -17.33 3.92 11.08
N LEU A 134 -18.32 4.12 11.96
CA LEU A 134 -18.92 5.45 12.15
C LEU A 134 -17.88 6.53 12.43
N THR A 135 -16.80 6.17 13.12
CA THR A 135 -15.69 7.07 13.45
C THR A 135 -14.81 7.48 12.27
N ASN A 136 -14.83 6.77 11.13
CA ASN A 136 -13.99 7.10 9.96
C ASN A 136 -14.76 7.54 8.71
N ILE A 137 -16.09 7.48 8.70
CA ILE A 137 -16.91 7.90 7.55
C ILE A 137 -16.67 9.37 7.21
N VAL A 138 -16.63 10.25 8.22
CA VAL A 138 -16.39 11.68 8.02
C VAL A 138 -15.04 11.93 7.34
N ALA A 139 -13.98 11.28 7.84
CA ALA A 139 -12.64 11.41 7.26
C ALA A 139 -12.58 10.89 5.81
N LEU A 140 -13.23 9.75 5.53
CA LEU A 140 -13.30 9.19 4.17
C LEU A 140 -14.04 10.10 3.19
N LEU A 141 -15.18 10.66 3.58
CA LEU A 141 -15.94 11.58 2.74
C LEU A 141 -15.16 12.88 2.50
N ALA A 142 -14.59 13.45 3.56
CA ALA A 142 -13.79 14.66 3.46
C ALA A 142 -12.54 14.48 2.58
N ALA A 143 -11.84 13.34 2.71
CA ALA A 143 -10.74 13.00 1.82
C ALA A 143 -11.19 12.85 0.35
N GLY A 144 -12.36 12.28 0.09
CA GLY A 144 -12.94 12.20 -1.26
C GLY A 144 -13.23 13.58 -1.86
N LEU A 145 -13.87 14.46 -1.09
CA LEU A 145 -14.25 15.82 -1.51
C LEU A 145 -13.05 16.74 -1.70
N THR A 146 -12.00 16.59 -0.88
CA THR A 146 -10.76 17.37 -1.04
C THR A 146 -9.90 16.88 -2.21
N ASN A 147 -10.19 15.69 -2.75
CA ASN A 147 -9.45 15.07 -3.85
C ASN A 147 -10.36 14.80 -5.08
N LEU A 148 -11.37 15.64 -5.33
CA LEU A 148 -12.30 15.49 -6.46
C LEU A 148 -11.60 15.32 -7.83
N PRO A 149 -10.51 16.05 -8.17
CA PRO A 149 -9.82 15.83 -9.43
C PRO A 149 -9.24 14.41 -9.56
N LEU A 150 -8.65 13.89 -8.48
CA LEU A 150 -8.15 12.51 -8.43
C LEU A 150 -9.31 11.52 -8.56
N VAL A 151 -10.41 11.72 -7.82
CA VAL A 151 -11.58 10.83 -7.88
C VAL A 151 -12.17 10.80 -9.29
N ALA A 152 -12.34 11.97 -9.92
CA ALA A 152 -12.82 12.08 -11.30
C ALA A 152 -11.89 11.38 -12.29
N TYR A 153 -10.57 11.56 -12.15
CA TYR A 153 -9.58 10.87 -12.96
C TYR A 153 -9.67 9.34 -12.82
N LEU A 154 -9.75 8.84 -11.57
CA LEU A 154 -9.86 7.40 -11.29
C LEU A 154 -11.14 6.81 -11.88
N ILE A 155 -12.28 7.51 -11.77
CA ILE A 155 -13.55 7.09 -12.39
C ILE A 155 -13.41 7.05 -13.92
N GLY A 156 -12.82 8.09 -14.52
CA GLY A 156 -12.59 8.15 -15.97
C GLY A 156 -11.72 7.00 -16.47
N GLN A 157 -10.67 6.64 -15.72
CA GLN A 157 -9.80 5.50 -16.02
C GLN A 157 -10.52 4.15 -15.87
N LEU A 158 -11.38 4.03 -14.86
CA LEU A 158 -12.19 2.82 -14.62
C LEU A 158 -13.20 2.59 -15.76
N LEU A 159 -13.80 3.66 -16.27
CA LEU A 159 -14.73 3.63 -17.40
C LEU A 159 -14.02 3.54 -18.77
N SER A 160 -12.69 3.63 -18.81
CA SER A 160 -11.91 3.63 -20.04
C SER A 160 -11.89 2.24 -20.68
N SER A 161 -12.33 2.16 -21.94
CA SER A 161 -12.37 0.92 -22.71
C SER A 161 -10.96 0.42 -23.05
N ARG A 162 -10.82 -0.88 -23.34
CA ARG A 162 -9.54 -1.46 -23.79
C ARG A 162 -8.98 -0.73 -25.02
N ARG A 163 -9.85 -0.33 -25.97
CA ARG A 163 -9.46 0.46 -27.16
C ARG A 163 -8.87 1.82 -26.77
N ARG A 164 -9.50 2.53 -25.82
CA ARG A 164 -9.00 3.84 -25.36
C ARG A 164 -7.69 3.72 -24.60
N LYS A 165 -7.54 2.67 -23.78
CA LYS A 165 -6.28 2.34 -23.12
C LYS A 165 -5.19 2.09 -24.17
N PHE A 166 -5.44 1.24 -25.16
CA PHE A 166 -4.48 0.95 -26.23
C PHE A 166 -4.14 2.18 -27.08
N ALA A 167 -5.11 3.05 -27.38
CA ALA A 167 -4.85 4.31 -28.08
C ALA A 167 -3.85 5.21 -27.33
N GLN A 168 -3.84 5.19 -25.98
CA GLN A 168 -2.81 5.89 -25.21
C GLN A 168 -1.43 5.28 -25.38
N LEU A 169 -1.32 3.95 -25.50
CA LEU A 169 -0.05 3.29 -25.85
C LEU A 169 0.40 3.71 -27.26
N GLN A 170 -0.51 3.72 -28.24
CA GLN A 170 -0.18 4.11 -29.61
C GLN A 170 0.28 5.56 -29.73
N HIS A 171 -0.10 6.44 -28.79
CA HIS A 171 0.47 7.79 -28.76
C HIS A 171 1.96 7.81 -28.40
N PHE A 172 2.44 6.81 -27.65
CA PHE A 172 3.86 6.65 -27.29
C PHE A 172 4.63 5.75 -28.25
N PHE A 173 3.97 4.68 -28.71
CA PHE A 173 4.52 3.70 -29.61
C PHE A 173 3.55 3.49 -30.77
N PRO A 174 3.60 4.36 -31.79
CA PRO A 174 2.63 4.36 -32.90
C PRO A 174 2.52 3.03 -33.64
N GLU A 175 3.61 2.26 -33.69
CA GLU A 175 3.69 0.95 -34.36
C GLU A 175 3.15 -0.20 -33.49
N ALA A 176 2.62 0.06 -32.29
CA ALA A 176 2.09 -0.99 -31.44
C ALA A 176 0.91 -1.73 -32.11
N ASP A 177 1.06 -3.04 -32.29
CA ASP A 177 0.00 -3.93 -32.77
C ASP A 177 -0.89 -4.41 -31.61
N PRO A 178 -2.22 -4.17 -31.61
CA PRO A 178 -3.13 -4.69 -30.59
C PRO A 178 -3.03 -6.20 -30.29
N ALA A 179 -2.60 -7.01 -31.26
CA ALA A 179 -2.46 -8.46 -31.11
C ALA A 179 -1.36 -8.85 -30.11
N ASP A 180 -0.31 -8.03 -30.00
CA ASP A 180 0.86 -8.30 -29.15
C ASP A 180 0.66 -7.89 -27.69
N TRP A 181 -0.45 -7.21 -27.38
CA TRP A 181 -0.65 -6.57 -26.07
C TRP A 181 -1.90 -7.05 -25.36
N TYR A 182 -1.72 -7.44 -24.11
CA TYR A 182 -2.80 -7.91 -23.24
C TYR A 182 -2.79 -7.17 -21.90
N LEU A 183 -3.95 -7.09 -21.24
CA LEU A 183 -4.06 -6.40 -19.96
C LEU A 183 -3.66 -7.33 -18.82
N VAL A 184 -2.76 -6.85 -17.97
CA VAL A 184 -2.40 -7.49 -16.70
C VAL A 184 -2.87 -6.64 -15.53
N GLN A 185 -3.45 -7.30 -14.52
CA GLN A 185 -3.80 -6.66 -13.25
C GLN A 185 -2.56 -6.55 -12.37
N ALA A 186 -2.28 -5.35 -11.87
CA ALA A 186 -1.25 -5.12 -10.87
C ALA A 186 -1.84 -5.21 -9.44
N GLY A 187 -0.96 -5.10 -8.45
CA GLY A 187 -1.36 -5.13 -7.05
C GLY A 187 -2.32 -3.98 -6.69
N GLN A 188 -3.27 -4.28 -5.80
CA GLN A 188 -4.15 -3.27 -5.20
C GLN A 188 -3.40 -2.56 -4.06
N ARG A 189 -3.45 -1.24 -4.01
CA ARG A 189 -2.98 -0.42 -2.90
C ARG A 189 -4.16 0.02 -2.04
N ALA A 190 -3.98 -0.02 -0.72
CA ALA A 190 -4.90 0.57 0.23
C ALA A 190 -4.33 1.92 0.69
N GLN A 191 -4.76 3.00 0.06
CA GLN A 191 -4.29 4.34 0.39
C GLN A 191 -4.86 4.76 1.75
N LEU A 192 -4.00 5.19 2.67
CA LEU A 192 -4.44 5.57 4.00
C LEU A 192 -5.20 6.90 3.98
N VAL A 193 -6.31 6.96 4.70
CA VAL A 193 -7.03 8.19 5.03
C VAL A 193 -6.96 8.40 6.54
N LYS A 194 -6.53 9.57 6.97
CA LYS A 194 -6.44 9.96 8.39
C LYS A 194 -7.36 11.13 8.67
N PRO A 195 -7.93 11.24 9.89
CA PRO A 195 -8.55 12.48 10.35
C PRO A 195 -7.54 13.62 10.30
N ASP A 196 -8.02 14.81 9.95
CA ASP A 196 -7.24 16.04 9.91
C ASP A 196 -8.05 17.18 10.56
N LEU A 197 -7.40 18.04 11.34
CA LEU A 197 -8.09 19.11 12.07
C LEU A 197 -8.68 20.17 11.13
N ASN A 198 -8.02 20.43 10.00
CA ASN A 198 -8.41 21.51 9.08
C ASN A 198 -9.32 20.99 7.97
N ARG A 199 -9.09 19.76 7.51
CA ARG A 199 -9.76 19.16 6.36
C ARG A 199 -10.74 18.06 6.73
N LEU A 200 -10.92 17.75 8.02
CA LEU A 200 -11.71 16.62 8.56
C LEU A 200 -11.18 15.23 8.17
N GLY A 201 -10.56 15.09 7.00
CA GLY A 201 -9.83 13.91 6.57
C GLY A 201 -8.90 14.21 5.40
N VAL A 202 -7.75 13.55 5.39
CA VAL A 202 -6.72 13.70 4.37
C VAL A 202 -6.26 12.35 3.84
N LEU A 203 -6.06 12.27 2.52
CA LEU A 203 -5.45 11.12 1.87
C LEU A 203 -3.92 11.20 2.04
N THR A 204 -3.34 10.31 2.83
CA THR A 204 -1.91 10.31 3.12
C THR A 204 -1.15 9.57 2.03
N MET A 205 -0.14 10.20 1.42
CA MET A 205 0.77 9.54 0.49
C MET A 205 1.94 8.92 1.26
N GLY A 206 2.21 7.62 1.06
CA GLY A 206 3.34 6.93 1.68
C GLY A 206 2.95 5.89 2.74
N THR A 207 3.95 5.46 3.50
CA THR A 207 3.81 4.52 4.61
C THR A 207 3.65 5.29 5.92
N GLU A 208 2.66 4.91 6.71
CA GLU A 208 2.47 5.39 8.08
C GLU A 208 2.86 4.29 9.06
N LEU A 209 3.78 4.60 9.97
CA LEU A 209 4.04 3.77 11.15
C LEU A 209 3.05 4.15 12.25
N VAL A 210 2.25 3.18 12.69
CA VAL A 210 1.38 3.33 13.86
C VAL A 210 1.94 2.48 14.99
N THR A 211 2.15 3.10 16.15
CA THR A 211 2.55 2.44 17.39
C THR A 211 1.47 2.65 18.44
N GLY A 212 1.05 1.61 19.14
CA GLY A 212 0.18 1.77 20.31
C GLY A 212 0.94 2.51 21.42
N ALA A 213 0.23 3.31 22.24
CA ALA A 213 0.82 4.14 23.29
C ALA A 213 1.76 3.38 24.25
N GLU A 214 1.47 2.11 24.51
CA GLU A 214 2.27 1.27 25.40
C GLU A 214 3.44 0.56 24.70
N GLY A 215 3.67 0.81 23.41
CA GLY A 215 4.77 0.23 22.65
C GLY A 215 4.66 -1.29 22.39
N THR A 216 3.57 -1.95 22.82
CA THR A 216 3.40 -3.42 22.70
C THR A 216 2.78 -3.86 21.37
N ILE A 217 2.42 -2.93 20.49
CA ILE A 217 1.90 -3.21 19.15
C ILE A 217 2.34 -2.10 18.20
N ALA A 218 2.73 -2.49 16.99
CA ALA A 218 2.99 -1.57 15.90
C ALA A 218 2.44 -2.11 14.60
N GLY A 219 2.21 -1.25 13.61
CA GLY A 219 1.77 -1.65 12.28
C GLY A 219 2.13 -0.62 11.23
N LEU A 220 2.26 -1.09 9.99
CA LEU A 220 2.47 -0.23 8.83
C LEU A 220 1.17 -0.11 8.03
N LEU A 221 0.77 1.12 7.75
CA LEU A 221 -0.41 1.45 6.98
C LEU A 221 -0.05 2.23 5.72
N GLY A 222 -0.93 2.18 4.72
CA GLY A 222 -0.74 2.89 3.46
C GLY A 222 0.14 2.14 2.46
N ALA A 223 1.05 2.86 1.81
CA ALA A 223 1.98 2.29 0.84
C ALA A 223 2.99 1.37 1.53
N SER A 224 3.49 0.36 0.81
CA SER A 224 4.64 -0.41 1.27
C SER A 224 5.87 0.51 1.37
N PRO A 225 6.69 0.42 2.43
CA PRO A 225 7.96 1.10 2.49
C PRO A 225 8.81 0.79 1.25
N GLY A 226 9.45 1.80 0.70
CA GLY A 226 10.53 1.60 -0.27
C GLY A 226 11.79 1.16 0.45
N ALA A 227 12.74 0.58 -0.30
CA ALA A 227 14.03 0.17 0.27
C ALA A 227 14.77 1.33 0.96
N SER A 228 14.63 2.56 0.45
CA SER A 228 15.25 3.76 1.03
C SER A 228 14.55 4.28 2.30
N THR A 229 13.28 3.96 2.53
CA THR A 229 12.51 4.47 3.68
C THR A 229 12.35 3.43 4.78
N ALA A 230 12.44 2.14 4.45
CA ALA A 230 12.30 1.05 5.42
C ALA A 230 13.29 1.13 6.59
N PRO A 231 14.60 1.40 6.39
CA PRO A 231 15.55 1.63 7.47
C PRO A 231 15.09 2.65 8.51
N ALA A 232 14.71 3.86 8.07
CA ALA A 232 14.28 4.94 8.95
C ALA A 232 12.99 4.58 9.71
N ILE A 233 12.02 3.98 9.03
CA ILE A 233 10.76 3.53 9.63
C ILE A 233 11.00 2.46 10.71
N MET A 234 11.89 1.50 10.45
CA MET A 234 12.20 0.44 11.42
C MET A 234 12.98 0.99 12.61
N THR A 235 13.90 1.93 12.39
CA THR A 235 14.59 2.63 13.48
C THR A 235 13.61 3.39 14.37
N ASP A 236 12.63 4.10 13.79
CA ASP A 236 11.58 4.78 14.56
C ASP A 236 10.73 3.78 15.38
N LEU A 237 10.35 2.64 14.78
CA LEU A 237 9.66 1.57 15.50
C LEU A 237 10.47 1.05 16.67
N LEU A 238 11.74 0.73 16.49
CA LEU A 238 12.59 0.19 17.55
C LEU A 238 12.75 1.19 18.69
N ASN A 239 12.90 2.49 18.37
CA ASN A 239 13.00 3.55 19.36
C ASN A 239 11.70 3.70 20.19
N ARG A 240 10.53 3.59 19.57
CA ARG A 240 9.24 3.74 20.26
C ARG A 240 8.81 2.49 21.03
N CYS A 241 9.04 1.31 20.47
CA CYS A 241 8.51 0.05 21.01
C CYS A 241 9.51 -0.71 21.89
N PHE A 242 10.81 -0.44 21.74
CA PHE A 242 11.88 -1.15 22.44
C PHE A 242 12.97 -0.22 22.97
N PRO A 243 12.63 0.92 23.64
CA PRO A 243 13.61 1.89 24.10
C PRO A 243 14.68 1.27 25.01
N GLN A 244 14.33 0.24 25.80
CA GLN A 244 15.23 -0.47 26.70
C GLN A 244 16.35 -1.26 26.00
N HIS A 245 16.18 -1.59 24.70
CA HIS A 245 17.18 -2.33 23.93
C HIS A 245 18.04 -1.43 23.02
N ARG A 246 17.75 -0.13 23.01
CA ARG A 246 18.40 0.85 22.12
C ARG A 246 19.92 0.82 22.26
N SER A 247 20.45 0.86 23.48
CA SER A 247 21.90 0.85 23.74
C SER A 247 22.57 -0.43 23.23
N THR A 248 21.85 -1.56 23.24
CA THR A 248 22.36 -2.85 22.77
C THR A 248 22.44 -2.90 21.24
N TRP A 249 21.48 -2.29 20.54
CA TRP A 249 21.40 -2.37 19.08
C TRP A 249 22.06 -1.21 18.35
N GLU A 250 22.33 -0.10 19.02
CA GLU A 250 22.82 1.13 18.40
C GLU A 250 24.09 0.90 17.56
N ALA A 251 25.09 0.19 18.09
CA ALA A 251 26.33 -0.10 17.38
C ALA A 251 26.08 -0.88 16.07
N THR A 252 25.25 -1.94 16.14
CA THR A 252 24.90 -2.76 14.98
C THR A 252 24.09 -1.97 13.95
N LEU A 253 23.12 -1.16 14.40
CA LEU A 253 22.30 -0.36 13.49
C LEU A 253 23.13 0.72 12.78
N ARG A 254 24.07 1.37 13.47
CA ARG A 254 25.01 2.33 12.85
C ARG A 254 25.93 1.66 11.83
N GLN A 255 26.36 0.43 12.09
CA GLN A 255 27.18 -0.32 11.14
C GLN A 255 26.39 -0.70 9.88
N LEU A 256 25.13 -1.14 10.04
CA LEU A 256 24.29 -1.58 8.91
C LEU A 256 23.72 -0.40 8.11
N MET A 257 23.47 0.73 8.75
CA MET A 257 22.73 1.87 8.19
C MET A 257 23.38 3.20 8.62
N PRO A 258 24.62 3.50 8.19
CA PRO A 258 25.40 4.64 8.69
C PRO A 258 24.73 6.00 8.45
N ASP A 259 23.97 6.13 7.36
CA ASP A 259 23.30 7.38 6.97
C ASP A 259 21.92 7.59 7.62
N VAL A 260 21.42 6.60 8.37
CA VAL A 260 20.11 6.66 9.02
C VAL A 260 20.30 7.08 10.48
N PRO A 261 19.68 8.18 10.94
CA PRO A 261 19.78 8.58 12.34
C PRO A 261 19.23 7.49 13.25
N VAL A 262 20.12 6.81 13.99
CA VAL A 262 19.74 5.75 14.95
C VAL A 262 19.07 6.34 16.20
N SER A 263 19.27 7.64 16.43
CA SER A 263 18.67 8.43 17.49
C SER A 263 17.70 9.46 16.93
N ILE A 264 16.41 9.32 17.23
CA ILE A 264 15.56 10.51 17.35
C ILE A 264 15.79 11.00 18.80
N GLY A 265 16.23 12.25 18.93
CA GLY A 265 16.61 12.86 20.20
C GLY A 265 15.50 12.87 21.25
N LYS A 266 15.93 13.09 22.49
CA LYS A 266 15.18 13.19 23.75
C LYS A 266 13.78 13.81 23.64
#